data_AF-A0A6A2FMY6-F1
#
_entry.id   AF-A0A6A2FMY6-F1
#
_cell.length_a   1.000
_cell.length_b   1.000
_cell.length_c   1.000
_cell.angle_alpha   90.00
_cell.angle_beta   90.00
_cell.angle_gamma   90.00
#
_symmetry.space_group_name_H-M   'P 1'
#
loop_
_entity.id
_entity.type
_entity.pdbx_description
1 polymer ?
#
loop_
_entity_poly.entity_id
_entity_poly.type
_entity_poly.pdbx_seq_one_letter_code
_entity_poly.pdbx_strand_id
1 'polypeptide(L)' 'MSKAVQEWLIENALEQYRDRKITIGKAADMVGIPIREMIATAAKTGIPFQYNIDDLQEDFRAAEKL' A
#
# COMPACT_ATOMS: atom_id res chain seq x y z
N MET A 1 0.76 20.76 -1.03
CA MET A 1 -0.52 20.03 -1.12
C MET A 1 -1.25 20.17 0.19
N SER A 2 -2.57 20.32 0.19
CA SER A 2 -3.35 20.27 1.43
C SER A 2 -3.47 18.82 1.90
N LYS A 3 -3.61 18.63 3.22
CA LYS A 3 -3.79 17.29 3.82
C LYS A 3 -4.96 16.53 3.19
N ALA A 4 -6.07 17.23 2.91
CA ALA A 4 -7.24 16.68 2.25
C ALA A 4 -6.97 16.16 0.83
N VAL A 5 -6.13 16.83 0.05
CA VAL A 5 -5.75 16.35 -1.30
C VAL A 5 -4.90 15.08 -1.20
N GLN A 6 -4.01 15.01 -0.22
CA GLN A 6 -3.18 13.83 0.00
C GLN A 6 -3.99 12.62 0.48
N GLU A 7 -4.93 12.83 1.39
CA GLU A 7 -5.86 11.79 1.86
C GLU A 7 -6.69 11.25 0.69
N TRP A 8 -7.26 12.14 -0.13
CA TRP A 8 -8.02 11.73 -1.32
C TRP A 8 -7.18 10.92 -2.32
N LEU A 9 -5.93 11.31 -2.56
CA LEU A 9 -5.02 10.56 -3.45
C LEU A 9 -4.76 9.14 -2.93
N ILE A 10 -4.58 8.99 -1.62
CA ILE A 10 -4.37 7.70 -0.96
C ILE A 10 -5.62 6.83 -1.07
N GLU A 11 -6.80 7.38 -0.77
CA GLU A 11 -8.08 6.67 -0.90
C GLU A 11 -8.31 6.20 -2.34
N ASN A 12 -8.12 7.07 -3.33
CA ASN A 12 -8.26 6.72 -4.75
C ASN A 12 -7.25 5.66 -5.22
N ALA A 13 -6.02 5.67 -4.70
CA ALA A 13 -5.04 4.63 -5.01
C ALA A 13 -5.43 3.28 -4.39
N LEU A 14 -5.98 3.29 -3.17
CA LEU A 14 -6.48 2.10 -2.50
C LEU A 14 -7.72 1.51 -3.17
N GLU A 15 -8.62 2.34 -3.71
CA GLU A 15 -9.76 1.86 -4.51
C GLU A 15 -9.31 1.16 -5.78
N GLN A 16 -8.32 1.72 -6.49
CA GLN A 16 -7.77 1.06 -7.68
C GLN A 16 -7.07 -0.26 -7.35
N TYR A 17 -6.40 -0.34 -6.20
CA TYR A 17 -5.85 -1.59 -5.70
C TYR A 17 -6.95 -2.61 -5.36
N ARG A 18 -8.01 -2.17 -4.65
CA ARG A 18 -9.18 -3.02 -4.31
C ARG A 18 -9.85 -3.58 -5.55
N ASP A 19 -9.97 -2.77 -6.60
CA ASP A 19 -10.53 -3.16 -7.90
C ASP A 19 -9.57 -4.03 -8.74
N ARG A 20 -8.39 -4.40 -8.20
CA ARG A 20 -7.33 -5.16 -8.88
C ARG A 20 -6.80 -4.50 -10.15
N LYS A 21 -6.95 -3.18 -10.29
CA LYS A 21 -6.43 -2.40 -11.45
C LYS A 21 -4.93 -2.16 -11.33
N ILE A 22 -4.43 -2.02 -10.10
CA ILE A 22 -3.02 -1.77 -9.80
C ILE A 22 -2.56 -2.64 -8.61
N THR A 23 -1.25 -2.81 -8.45
CA THR A 23 -0.65 -3.45 -7.28
C THR A 23 -0.51 -2.45 -6.13
N ILE A 24 -0.35 -2.93 -4.89
CA ILE A 24 -0.11 -2.04 -3.74
C ILE A 24 1.19 -1.24 -3.87
N GLY A 25 2.23 -1.82 -4.48
CA GLY A 25 3.47 -1.11 -4.80
C GLY A 25 3.21 0.03 -5.78
N LYS A 26 2.41 -0.22 -6.83
CA LYS A 26 2.02 0.83 -7.77
C LYS A 26 1.18 1.92 -7.11
N ALA A 27 0.29 1.56 -6.18
CA ALA A 27 -0.48 2.53 -5.40
C ALA A 27 0.44 3.41 -4.55
N ALA A 28 1.44 2.82 -3.88
CA ALA A 28 2.42 3.52 -3.06
C ALA A 28 3.27 4.51 -3.89
N ASP A 29 3.74 4.07 -5.07
CA ASP A 29 4.47 4.91 -6.02
C ASP A 29 3.65 6.09 -6.52
N MET A 30 2.35 5.88 -6.80
CA MET A 30 1.45 6.92 -7.30
C MET A 30 1.24 8.07 -6.32
N VAL A 31 1.29 7.78 -5.02
CA VAL A 31 1.11 8.79 -3.96
C VAL A 31 2.43 9.20 -3.30
N GLY A 32 3.56 8.62 -3.73
CA GLY A 32 4.89 8.95 -3.23
C GLY A 32 5.15 8.54 -1.79
N ILE A 33 4.50 7.47 -1.29
CA ILE A 33 4.73 6.95 0.06
C ILE A 33 5.43 5.58 0.01
N PRO A 34 6.16 5.19 1.07
CA PRO A 34 6.73 3.86 1.17
C PRO A 34 5.65 2.77 1.11
N ILE A 35 5.95 1.65 0.45
CA ILE A 35 5.02 0.52 0.31
C ILE A 35 4.46 0.04 1.67
N ARG A 36 5.30 0.02 2.72
CA ARG A 36 4.90 -0.32 4.10
C ARG A 36 3.78 0.58 4.63
N GLU A 37 3.80 1.88 4.29
CA GLU A 37 2.81 2.85 4.75
C GLU A 37 1.50 2.68 3.98
N MET A 38 1.59 2.37 2.69
CA MET A 38 0.42 2.03 1.89
C MET A 38 -0.26 0.76 2.40
N ILE A 39 0.52 -0.28 2.74
CA ILE A 39 0.01 -1.52 3.34
C ILE A 39 -0.67 -1.27 4.69
N ALA A 40 -0.02 -0.50 5.56
CA ALA A 40 -0.62 -0.13 6.86
C ALA A 40 -1.94 0.64 6.68
N THR A 41 -2.05 1.45 5.63
CA THR A 41 -3.27 2.20 5.31
C THR A 41 -4.36 1.29 4.74
N ALA A 42 -4.01 0.35 3.87
CA ALA A 42 -4.92 -0.66 3.34
C ALA A 42 -5.48 -1.58 4.45
N ALA A 43 -4.64 -1.97 5.41
CA ALA A 43 -5.06 -2.78 6.56
C ALA A 43 -6.08 -2.04 7.45
N LYS A 44 -5.88 -0.74 7.68
CA LYS A 44 -6.82 0.10 8.45
C LYS A 44 -8.17 0.30 7.76
N THR A 45 -8.19 0.30 6.43
CA THR A 45 -9.40 0.47 5.62
C THR A 45 -10.17 -0.85 5.38
N GLY A 46 -9.68 -1.96 5.95
CA GLY A 46 -10.35 -3.26 5.86
C GLY A 46 -10.30 -3.87 4.45
N ILE A 47 -9.38 -3.42 3.60
CA ILE A 47 -9.19 -3.99 2.27
C ILE A 47 -8.55 -5.37 2.46
N PRO A 48 -9.22 -6.47 2.05
CA PRO A 48 -8.69 -7.81 2.26
C PRO A 48 -7.40 -8.00 1.47
N PHE A 49 -6.29 -8.02 2.20
CA PHE A 49 -4.99 -8.38 1.66
C PHE A 49 -4.89 -9.91 1.64
N GLN A 50 -4.62 -10.50 0.47
CA GLN A 50 -4.29 -11.92 0.36
C GLN A 50 -2.85 -12.24 0.81
N TYR A 51 -2.08 -11.22 1.19
CA TYR A 51 -0.70 -11.35 1.68
C TYR A 51 -0.68 -10.92 3.14
N ASN A 52 -0.32 -11.82 4.06
CA ASN A 52 -0.19 -11.47 5.46
C ASN A 52 0.94 -10.42 5.60
N ILE A 53 0.79 -9.48 6.54
CA ILE A 53 1.87 -8.56 6.93
C ILE A 53 3.14 -9.33 7.28
N ASP A 54 3.00 -10.54 7.85
CA ASP A 54 4.14 -11.41 8.14
C ASP A 54 4.88 -11.85 6.87
N ASP A 55 4.16 -12.25 5.81
CA ASP A 55 4.76 -12.65 4.53
C ASP A 55 5.53 -11.48 3.91
N LEU A 56 4.99 -10.28 4.04
CA LEU A 56 5.61 -9.07 3.50
C LEU A 56 6.85 -8.65 4.29
N GLN A 57 6.87 -8.88 5.61
CA GLN A 57 8.07 -8.67 6.43
C GLN A 57 9.14 -9.75 6.18
N GLU A 58 8.75 -10.98 5.90
CA GLU A 58 9.68 -12.04 5.51
C GLU A 58 10.36 -11.71 4.17
N ASP A 59 9.59 -11.30 3.16
CA ASP A 59 10.14 -10.91 1.86
C ASP A 59 11.08 -9.69 1.95
N PHE A 60 10.74 -8.71 2.79
CA PHE A 60 11.59 -7.53 3.00
C PHE A 60 12.90 -7.90 3.71
N ARG A 61 12.83 -8.77 4.73
CA ARG A 61 14.03 -9.29 5.42
C ARG A 61 14.89 -10.16 4.52
N ALA A 62 14.30 -10.87 3.57
CA ALA A 62 15.03 -11.65 2.58
C ALA A 62 15.75 -10.73 1.58
N ALA A 63 15.11 -9.65 1.14
CA ALA A 63 15.70 -8.67 0.24
C ALA A 63 16.85 -7.86 0.87
N GLU A 64 16.83 -7.59 2.18
CA GLU A 64 17.95 -6.94 2.89
C GLU A 64 19.19 -7.83 3.10
N LYS A 65 19.09 -9.14 2.84
CA LYS A 65 20.19 -10.10 3.03
C LYS A 65 20.95 -10.46 1.74
N LEU A 66 20.61 -9.84 0.61
CA LEU A 66 21.33 -9.93 -0.66
C LEU A 66 22.26 -8.73 -0.85
#